data_AF-A0A086Y0G1-F1
#
_entry.id   AF-A0A086Y0G1-F1
#
_cell.length_a   1.000
_cell.length_b   1.000
_cell.length_c   1.000
_cell.angle_alpha   90.00
_cell.angle_beta   90.00
_cell.angle_gamma   90.00
#
_symmetry.space_group_name_H-M   'P 1'
#
loop_
_entity.id
_entity.type
_entity.pdbx_description
1 polymer ?
#
loop_
_entity_poly.entity_id
_entity_poly.type
_entity_poly.pdbx_seq_one_letter_code
_entity_poly.pdbx_strand_id
1 'polypeptide(L)'
;MTYDRSAIMKAAWTIVRRFARSREPLRQKLARALRCVWWDARQAAAVAARVAAEMARIAAAVRPAEEVRAEIFLIECKDRLEPCDWRRLDALRAELRAAA
;
A
#
# COMPACT_ATOMS: atom_id res chain seq x y z
N MET A 1 7.19 -13.91 2.99
CA MET A 1 6.81 -12.97 4.07
C MET A 1 7.77 -13.20 5.22
N THR A 2 8.70 -12.27 5.45
CA THR A 2 9.75 -12.44 6.46
C THR A 2 9.34 -11.71 7.72
N TYR A 3 9.11 -12.45 8.80
CA TYR A 3 8.76 -11.88 10.09
C TYR A 3 10.03 -11.55 10.89
N ASP A 4 10.13 -10.34 11.42
CA ASP A 4 11.20 -9.97 12.34
C ASP A 4 10.99 -10.65 13.70
N ARG A 5 11.65 -11.80 13.88
CA ARG A 5 11.62 -12.59 15.12
C ARG A 5 12.13 -11.80 16.32
N SER A 6 13.09 -10.90 16.11
CA SER A 6 13.66 -10.08 17.19
C SER A 6 12.64 -9.04 17.67
N ALA A 7 11.91 -8.41 16.75
CA ALA A 7 10.83 -7.48 17.08
C ALA A 7 9.69 -8.19 17.81
N ILE A 8 9.28 -9.38 17.34
CA ILE A 8 8.25 -10.19 18.00
C ILE A 8 8.66 -10.51 19.44
N MET A 9 9.91 -10.93 19.66
CA MET A 9 10.39 -11.25 21.00
C MET A 9 10.46 -10.01 21.91
N LYS A 10 10.94 -8.87 21.40
CA LYS A 10 10.96 -7.58 22.14
C LYS A 10 9.55 -7.13 22.56
N ALA A 11 8.59 -7.24 21.65
CA ALA A 11 7.19 -6.90 21.92
C ALA A 11 6.58 -7.86 22.95
N ALA A 12 6.80 -9.17 22.81
CA ALA A 12 6.34 -10.17 23.77
C ALA A 12 6.93 -9.92 25.16
N TRP A 13 8.23 -9.60 25.24
CA TRP A 13 8.90 -9.26 26.50
C TRP A 13 8.31 -8.01 27.16
N THR A 14 7.89 -7.02 26.37
CA THR A 14 7.21 -5.83 26.89
C THR A 14 5.86 -6.17 27.54
N ILE A 15 5.08 -7.07 26.94
CA ILE A 15 3.85 -7.58 27.55
C ILE A 15 4.16 -8.34 28.84
N VAL A 16 5.16 -9.22 28.83
CA VAL A 16 5.55 -9.99 30.03
C VAL A 16 5.92 -9.06 31.20
N ARG A 17 6.69 -8.00 30.95
CA ARG A 17 7.07 -7.02 31.99
C ARG A 17 5.86 -6.32 32.59
N ARG A 18 4.82 -6.03 31.81
CA ARG A 18 3.56 -5.43 32.31
C ARG A 18 2.89 -6.32 33.36
N PHE A 19 3.06 -7.63 33.27
CA PHE A 19 2.52 -8.62 34.21
C PHE A 19 3.56 -9.18 35.19
N ALA A 20 4.67 -8.45 35.43
CA ALA A 20 5.74 -8.92 36.32
C ALA A 20 5.22 -9.30 37.73
N ARG A 21 4.26 -8.54 38.27
CA ARG A 21 3.66 -8.77 39.60
C ARG A 21 2.62 -9.89 39.66
N SER A 22 2.24 -10.49 38.53
CA SER A 22 1.28 -11.59 38.52
C SER A 22 1.91 -12.88 39.07
N ARG A 23 1.11 -13.71 39.74
CA ARG A 23 1.53 -15.03 40.27
C ARG A 23 1.71 -16.10 39.17
N GLU A 24 1.44 -15.77 37.91
CA GLU A 24 1.57 -16.69 36.78
C GLU A 24 3.07 -17.00 36.51
N PRO A 25 3.43 -18.26 36.22
CA PRO A 25 4.81 -18.62 35.90
C PRO A 25 5.27 -17.96 34.60
N LEU A 26 6.56 -17.61 34.53
CA LEU A 26 7.15 -16.90 33.39
C LEU A 26 6.87 -17.58 32.04
N ARG A 27 6.94 -18.92 32.00
CA ARG A 27 6.67 -19.70 30.79
C ARG A 27 5.26 -19.47 30.25
N GLN A 28 4.25 -19.40 31.13
CA GLN A 28 2.86 -19.17 30.72
C GLN A 28 2.65 -17.73 30.24
N LYS A 29 3.20 -16.75 30.98
CA LYS A 29 3.20 -15.33 30.57
C LYS A 29 3.80 -15.15 29.18
N LEU A 30 4.98 -15.73 28.96
CA LEU A 30 5.69 -15.63 27.69
C LEU A 30 4.94 -16.33 26.55
N ALA A 31 4.41 -17.54 26.79
CA ALA A 31 3.62 -18.25 25.79
C ALA A 31 2.37 -17.47 25.37
N ARG A 32 1.67 -16.84 26.33
CA ARG A 32 0.52 -15.97 26.04
C ARG A 32 0.93 -14.72 25.27
N ALA A 33 1.98 -14.02 25.72
CA ALA A 33 2.49 -12.83 25.06
C ALA A 33 2.91 -13.11 23.61
N LEU A 34 3.63 -14.22 23.37
CA LEU A 34 4.04 -14.64 22.03
C LEU A 34 2.84 -14.93 21.14
N ARG A 35 1.78 -15.60 21.65
CA ARG A 35 0.56 -15.84 20.87
C ARG A 35 -0.12 -14.54 20.45
N CYS A 36 -0.25 -13.57 21.36
CA CYS A 36 -0.83 -12.27 21.05
C CYS A 36 -0.01 -11.54 19.98
N VAL A 37 1.29 -11.37 20.21
CA VAL A 37 2.17 -10.65 19.26
C VAL A 37 2.26 -11.35 17.91
N TRP A 38 2.25 -12.68 17.90
CA TRP A 38 2.22 -13.45 16.65
C TRP A 38 0.94 -13.21 15.85
N TRP A 39 -0.21 -13.17 16.53
CA TRP A 39 -1.47 -12.84 15.90
C TRP A 39 -1.43 -11.43 15.28
N ASP A 40 -0.98 -10.44 16.05
CA ASP A 40 -0.87 -9.05 15.59
C ASP A 40 0.08 -8.92 14.40
N ALA A 41 1.24 -9.59 14.45
CA ALA A 41 2.21 -9.60 13.36
C ALA A 41 1.61 -10.21 12.08
N ARG A 42 0.80 -11.27 12.20
CA ARG A 42 0.08 -11.88 11.07
C ARG A 42 -1.02 -10.97 10.51
N GLN A 43 -1.72 -10.24 11.37
CA GLN A 43 -2.75 -9.29 10.91
C GLN A 43 -2.12 -8.10 10.18
N ALA A 44 -1.09 -7.50 10.76
CA ALA A 44 -0.35 -6.41 10.11
C ALA A 44 0.22 -6.84 8.75
N ALA A 45 0.76 -8.06 8.69
CA ALA A 45 1.21 -8.68 7.45
C ALA A 45 0.14 -8.78 6.37
N ALA A 46 -1.05 -9.28 6.75
CA ALA A 46 -2.17 -9.43 5.83
C ALA A 46 -2.69 -8.08 5.34
N VAL A 47 -2.78 -7.09 6.23
CA VAL A 47 -3.18 -5.72 5.88
C VAL A 47 -2.18 -5.10 4.92
N ALA A 48 -0.88 -5.19 5.20
CA ALA A 48 0.16 -4.65 4.33
C ALA A 48 0.11 -5.29 2.93
N ALA A 49 -0.08 -6.62 2.85
CA ALA A 49 -0.24 -7.32 1.58
C ALA A 49 -1.49 -6.85 0.80
N ARG A 50 -2.62 -6.65 1.50
CA ARG A 50 -3.85 -6.15 0.88
C ARG A 50 -3.69 -4.72 0.37
N VAL A 51 -3.06 -3.85 1.15
CA VAL A 51 -2.78 -2.46 0.74
C VAL A 51 -1.86 -2.45 -0.48
N ALA A 52 -0.78 -3.24 -0.48
CA ALA A 52 0.11 -3.34 -1.62
C ALA A 52 -0.61 -3.84 -2.89
N ALA A 53 -1.49 -4.83 -2.75
CA ALA A 53 -2.29 -5.32 -3.87
C ALA A 53 -3.26 -4.26 -4.40
N GLU A 54 -3.91 -3.51 -3.52
CA GLU A 54 -4.81 -2.42 -3.92
C GLU A 54 -4.05 -1.28 -4.60
N MET A 55 -2.89 -0.89 -4.07
CA MET A 55 -2.03 0.10 -4.71
C MET A 55 -1.55 -0.35 -6.09
N ALA A 56 -1.17 -1.63 -6.24
CA ALA A 56 -0.80 -2.19 -7.53
C ALA A 56 -1.99 -2.18 -8.51
N ARG A 57 -3.21 -2.46 -8.04
CA ARG A 57 -4.44 -2.37 -8.84
C ARG A 57 -4.71 -0.94 -9.29
N ILE A 58 -4.60 0.03 -8.39
CA ILE A 58 -4.77 1.45 -8.73
C ILE A 58 -3.72 1.87 -9.75
N ALA A 59 -2.45 1.53 -9.53
CA ALA A 59 -1.37 1.82 -10.48
C ALA A 59 -1.60 1.18 -11.87
N ALA A 60 -2.15 -0.04 -11.92
CA ALA A 60 -2.49 -0.70 -13.18
C ALA A 60 -3.74 -0.11 -13.88
N ALA A 61 -4.64 0.54 -13.14
CA ALA A 61 -5.84 1.17 -13.70
C ALA A 61 -5.58 2.59 -14.24
N VAL A 62 -4.50 3.24 -13.81
CA VAL A 62 -4.06 4.54 -14.34
C VAL A 62 -3.42 4.31 -15.70
N ARG A 63 -3.93 5.01 -16.74
CA ARG A 63 -3.28 5.01 -18.05
C ARG A 63 -1.85 5.52 -17.91
N PRO A 64 -0.85 4.86 -18.51
CA PRO A 64 0.52 5.36 -18.52
C PRO A 64 0.57 6.80 -19.08
N ALA A 65 1.28 7.70 -18.40
CA ALA A 65 1.45 9.08 -18.85
C ALA A 65 1.98 9.17 -20.29
N GLU A 66 2.80 8.21 -20.71
CA GLU A 66 3.31 8.09 -22.08
C GLU A 66 2.20 7.82 -23.11
N GLU A 67 1.19 7.02 -22.78
CA GLU A 67 0.04 6.80 -23.68
C GLU A 67 -0.82 8.05 -23.82
N VAL A 68 -1.03 8.78 -22.73
CA VAL A 68 -1.77 10.05 -22.74
C VAL A 68 -1.00 11.11 -23.56
N ARG A 69 0.33 11.19 -23.40
CA ARG A 69 1.20 12.06 -24.21
C ARG A 69 1.20 11.68 -25.69
N ALA A 70 1.24 10.39 -26.01
CA ALA A 70 1.17 9.92 -27.38
C ALA A 70 -0.17 10.30 -28.04
N GLU A 71 -1.28 10.20 -27.31
CA GLU A 71 -2.60 10.61 -27.81
C GLU A 71 -2.70 12.13 -28.03
N ILE A 72 -2.13 12.93 -27.12
CA ILE A 72 -2.01 14.38 -27.30
C ILE A 72 -1.21 14.69 -28.57
N PHE A 73 -0.05 14.04 -28.74
CA PHE A 73 0.79 14.23 -29.92
C PHE A 73 0.06 13.89 -31.22
N LEU A 74 -0.69 12.79 -31.25
CA LEU A 74 -1.49 12.40 -32.43
C LEU A 74 -2.54 13.43 -32.80
N ILE A 75 -3.20 14.06 -31.80
CA ILE A 75 -4.16 15.13 -32.05
C ILE A 75 -3.43 16.39 -32.53
N GLU A 76 -2.33 16.77 -31.89
CA GLU A 76 -1.54 17.96 -32.24
C GLU A 76 -0.91 17.87 -33.64
N CYS A 77 -0.66 16.66 -34.15
CA CYS A 77 -0.17 16.42 -35.51
C CYS A 77 -1.23 16.53 -36.62
N LYS A 78 -2.50 16.77 -36.29
CA LYS A 78 -3.55 16.96 -37.31
C LYS A 78 -3.33 18.28 -38.06
N ASP A 79 -3.50 18.25 -39.38
CA ASP A 79 -3.43 19.46 -40.23
C ASP A 79 -4.45 20.53 -39.84
N ARG A 80 -5.58 20.12 -39.26
CA ARG A 80 -6.62 21.01 -38.75
C ARG A 80 -7.29 20.39 -37.53
N LEU A 81 -7.43 21.18 -36.46
CA LEU A 81 -8.12 20.80 -35.24
C LEU A 81 -9.60 21.21 -35.28
N GLU A 82 -10.48 20.26 -35.00
CA GLU A 82 -11.91 20.50 -34.88
C GLU A 82 -12.30 20.87 -33.43
N PRO A 83 -13.48 21.47 -33.19
CA PRO A 83 -13.96 21.78 -31.84
C PRO A 83 -14.06 20.57 -30.89
N CYS A 84 -14.13 19.34 -31.41
CA CYS A 84 -14.07 18.11 -30.62
C CYS A 84 -12.63 17.78 -30.19
N ASP A 85 -11.64 18.08 -31.04
CA ASP A 85 -10.22 17.86 -30.76
C ASP A 85 -9.73 18.75 -29.62
N TRP A 86 -10.16 20.02 -29.62
CA TRP A 86 -9.85 20.95 -28.52
C TRP A 86 -10.37 20.45 -27.18
N ARG A 87 -11.63 19.98 -27.14
CA ARG A 87 -12.22 19.37 -25.94
C ARG A 87 -11.48 18.10 -25.51
N ARG A 88 -11.04 17.29 -26.49
CA ARG A 88 -10.27 16.08 -26.21
C ARG A 88 -8.88 16.40 -25.66
N LEU A 89 -8.18 17.40 -26.21
CA LEU A 89 -6.89 17.88 -25.72
C LEU A 89 -6.98 18.40 -24.29
N ASP A 90 -8.00 19.21 -23.98
CA ASP A 90 -8.22 19.71 -22.62
C ASP A 90 -8.43 18.57 -21.61
N ALA A 91 -9.21 17.56 -22.00
CA ALA A 91 -9.42 16.37 -21.18
C ALA A 91 -8.11 15.58 -20.95
N LEU A 92 -7.34 15.32 -22.00
CA LEU A 92 -6.07 14.59 -21.90
C LEU A 92 -5.01 15.35 -21.10
N ARG A 93 -4.96 16.68 -21.22
CA ARG A 93 -4.07 17.54 -20.43
C ARG A 93 -4.49 17.61 -18.97
N ALA A 94 -5.79 17.52 -18.66
CA ALA A 94 -6.27 17.38 -17.29
C ALA A 94 -5.91 16.00 -16.71
N GLU A 95 -6.08 14.94 -17.50
CA GLU A 95 -5.66 13.57 -17.13
C GLU A 95 -4.16 13.49 -16.81
N LEU A 96 -3.31 14.11 -17.65
CA LEU A 96 -1.86 14.13 -17.42
C LEU A 96 -1.45 14.91 -16.17
N ARG A 97 -2.16 16.01 -15.84
CA ARG A 97 -1.93 16.79 -14.61
C ARG A 97 -2.39 16.04 -13.36
N ALA A 98 -3.41 15.21 -13.46
CA ALA A 98 -3.90 14.40 -12.34
C ALA A 98 -3.01 13.18 -12.07
N ALA A 99 -2.21 12.74 -13.06
CA ALA A 99 -1.28 11.63 -12.95
C ALA A 99 0.15 12.02 -12.51
N ALA A 100 0.44 13.32 -12.39
CA ALA A 100 1.75 13.87 -11.98
C ALA A 100 1.76 14.26 -10.49
#